data_AF-D7E6Z6-F1
#
_entry.id   AF-D7E6Z6-F1
#
_cell.length_a   1.000
_cell.length_b   1.000
_cell.length_c   1.000
_cell.angle_alpha   90.00
_cell.angle_beta   90.00
_cell.angle_gamma   90.00
#
_symmetry.space_group_name_H-M   'P 1'
#
loop_
_entity.id
_entity.type
_entity.pdbx_description
1 polymer ?
#
loop_
_entity_poly.entity_id
_entity_poly.type
_entity_poly.pdbx_seq_one_letter_code
_entity_poly.pdbx_strand_id
1 'polypeptide(L)'
;MIMAQEQGIAKVDLHYITNAVMMGNSLYSNNWEKGVMYLTNINLWFSVGNGWETIPLKNITMIGREPTSSIKTKAQRATGASDVLIIDYVKESHLVEGTNVSSTALLAGNESIINTLKNYLQPMCGSSQKSQSLSDIDKKLLYLLYTGVTDFQKLGFLIGVDADTLTNSFKNLKDQQLCDNGGALTNTGLKKLQEIM
;
A
#
# COMPACT_ATOMS: atom_id res chain seq x y z
N MET A 1 22.83 5.92 -20.33
CA MET A 1 21.84 5.70 -19.25
C MET A 1 21.94 6.88 -18.31
N ILE A 2 20.98 7.82 -18.34
CA ILE A 2 21.03 9.00 -17.48
C ILE A 2 20.51 8.54 -16.11
N MET A 3 21.40 8.42 -15.13
CA MET A 3 20.99 8.27 -13.72
C MET A 3 20.22 9.53 -13.35
N ALA A 4 18.95 9.41 -12.98
CA ALA A 4 18.18 10.55 -12.51
C ALA A 4 18.88 11.16 -11.29
N GLN A 5 19.18 12.45 -11.33
CA GLN A 5 19.82 13.15 -10.22
C GLN A 5 18.83 13.25 -9.05
N GLU A 6 19.27 12.89 -7.85
CA GLU A 6 18.46 13.03 -6.64
C GLU A 6 18.28 14.50 -6.29
N GLN A 7 17.03 14.92 -6.11
CA GLN A 7 16.63 16.29 -5.80
C GLN A 7 15.73 16.30 -4.57
N GLY A 8 16.07 17.11 -3.58
CA GLY A 8 15.28 17.30 -2.37
C GLY A 8 13.97 18.05 -2.64
N ILE A 9 12.87 17.55 -2.10
CA ILE A 9 11.52 18.10 -2.25
C ILE A 9 10.99 18.64 -0.93
N ALA A 10 11.13 17.87 0.16
CA ALA A 10 10.66 18.29 1.47
C ALA A 10 11.56 17.77 2.60
N LYS A 11 11.55 18.50 3.71
CA LYS A 11 12.15 18.14 5.00
C LYS A 11 11.07 18.26 6.06
N VAL A 12 10.89 17.23 6.87
CA VAL A 12 9.81 17.17 7.87
C VAL A 12 10.31 16.56 9.17
N ASP A 13 9.99 17.19 10.29
CA ASP A 13 10.19 16.63 11.63
C ASP A 13 8.97 15.80 12.04
N LEU A 14 9.18 14.52 12.35
CA LEU A 14 8.10 13.60 12.75
C LEU A 14 8.64 12.45 13.59
N HIS A 15 7.74 11.61 14.09
CA HIS A 15 8.11 10.35 14.73
C HIS A 15 7.90 9.19 13.77
N TYR A 16 8.84 8.26 13.67
CA TYR A 16 8.68 7.13 12.76
C TYR A 16 9.20 5.81 13.32
N ILE A 17 8.69 4.74 12.72
CA ILE A 17 9.23 3.39 12.80
C ILE A 17 9.40 2.96 11.34
N THR A 18 10.62 2.72 10.88
CA THR A 18 10.89 2.32 9.49
C THR A 18 10.59 0.83 9.26
N ASN A 19 10.92 -0.02 10.23
CA ASN A 19 10.75 -1.47 10.16
C ASN A 19 9.69 -1.98 11.13
N ALA A 20 8.46 -1.52 10.93
CA ALA A 20 7.35 -1.91 11.76
C ALA A 20 7.06 -3.41 11.56
N VAL A 21 6.69 -3.85 10.36
CA VAL A 21 6.43 -5.28 10.09
C VAL A 21 7.68 -5.88 9.45
N MET A 22 8.10 -7.06 9.88
CA MET A 22 8.99 -7.91 9.08
C MET A 22 8.44 -9.34 9.04
N MET A 23 8.25 -9.89 7.84
CA MET A 23 7.76 -11.26 7.63
C MET A 23 6.46 -11.59 8.41
N GLY A 24 5.53 -10.64 8.49
CA GLY A 24 4.24 -10.80 9.19
C GLY A 24 4.27 -10.57 10.70
N ASN A 25 5.45 -10.41 11.30
CA ASN A 25 5.58 -10.12 12.73
C ASN A 25 5.54 -8.62 13.02
N SER A 26 4.78 -8.26 14.04
CA SER A 26 4.66 -6.88 14.52
C SER A 26 5.83 -6.49 15.43
N LEU A 27 6.73 -5.61 14.99
CA LEU A 27 7.86 -5.11 15.80
C LEU A 27 7.55 -3.75 16.50
N TYR A 28 6.36 -3.19 16.30
CA TYR A 28 6.04 -1.76 16.50
C TYR A 28 5.78 -1.30 17.94
N SER A 29 5.97 -2.14 18.96
CA SER A 29 5.29 -1.83 20.23
C SER A 29 5.81 -0.58 20.94
N ASN A 30 7.10 -0.22 20.87
CA ASN A 30 7.65 0.92 21.63
C ASN A 30 8.81 1.72 20.97
N ASN A 31 9.24 1.41 19.74
CA ASN A 31 10.49 1.96 19.18
C ASN A 31 10.29 3.18 18.27
N TRP A 32 9.44 4.14 18.68
CA TRP A 32 9.26 5.36 17.90
C TRP A 32 10.50 6.25 18.00
N GLU A 33 11.05 6.61 16.84
CA GLU A 33 12.17 7.55 16.78
C GLU A 33 11.67 8.93 16.39
N LYS A 34 12.07 9.96 17.15
CA LYS A 34 11.88 11.34 16.76
C LYS A 34 13.04 11.77 15.87
N GLY A 35 12.76 12.23 14.67
CA GLY A 35 13.82 12.67 13.78
C GLY A 35 13.34 13.41 12.54
N VAL A 36 14.27 13.64 11.64
CA VAL A 36 14.08 14.32 10.38
C VAL A 36 13.87 13.29 9.29
N MET A 37 12.81 13.49 8.50
CA MET A 37 12.61 12.80 7.24
C MET A 37 12.88 13.76 6.08
N TYR A 38 13.66 13.33 5.08
CA TYR A 38 13.77 14.02 3.79
C TYR A 38 13.04 13.23 2.72
N LEU A 39 12.20 13.92 1.95
CA LEU A 39 11.61 13.42 0.72
C LEU A 39 12.42 13.97 -0.46
N THR A 40 12.89 13.08 -1.33
CA THR A 40 13.50 13.42 -2.61
C THR A 40 12.65 12.88 -3.76
N ASN A 41 13.02 13.21 -4.99
CA ASN A 41 12.37 12.65 -6.19
C ASN A 41 12.57 11.13 -6.36
N ILE A 42 13.42 10.48 -5.56
CA ILE A 42 13.71 9.04 -5.69
C ILE A 42 13.68 8.25 -4.37
N ASN A 43 13.80 8.90 -3.21
CA ASN A 43 13.91 8.25 -1.91
C ASN A 43 13.16 9.00 -0.79
N LEU A 44 12.79 8.23 0.23
CA LEU A 44 12.55 8.71 1.59
C LEU A 44 13.79 8.44 2.43
N TRP A 45 14.32 9.45 3.11
CA TRP A 45 15.44 9.34 4.03
C TRP A 45 14.98 9.61 5.45
N PHE A 46 15.44 8.80 6.41
CA PHE A 46 15.09 8.91 7.83
C PHE A 46 16.37 8.99 8.66
N SER A 47 16.46 9.95 9.58
CA SER A 47 17.60 10.03 10.51
C SER A 47 17.46 9.01 11.64
N VAL A 48 18.16 7.88 11.55
CA VAL A 48 18.03 6.78 12.52
C VAL A 48 19.30 6.71 13.38
N GLY A 49 19.17 6.98 14.68
CA GLY A 49 20.31 7.10 15.59
C GLY A 49 21.36 8.11 15.10
N ASN A 50 22.57 7.62 14.77
CA ASN A 50 23.67 8.44 14.22
C ASN A 50 23.80 8.33 12.69
N GLY A 51 22.85 7.71 12.01
CA GLY A 51 22.92 7.40 10.58
C GLY A 51 21.63 7.76 9.83
N TRP A 52 21.54 7.22 8.62
CA TRP A 52 20.40 7.42 7.73
C TRP A 52 19.90 6.06 7.23
N GLU A 53 18.59 5.87 7.26
CA GLU A 53 17.90 4.77 6.58
C GLU A 53 17.13 5.32 5.39
N THR A 54 17.04 4.54 4.31
CA THR A 54 16.42 4.97 3.06
C THR A 54 15.36 3.98 2.59
N ILE A 55 14.22 4.49 2.16
CA ILE A 55 13.20 3.74 1.43
C ILE A 55 13.11 4.32 0.01
N PRO A 56 13.59 3.61 -1.02
CA PRO A 56 13.42 4.05 -2.41
C PRO A 56 11.93 4.16 -2.77
N LEU A 57 11.52 5.25 -3.41
CA LEU A 57 10.11 5.46 -3.77
C LEU A 57 9.59 4.36 -4.70
N LYS A 58 10.45 3.83 -5.58
CA LYS A 58 10.14 2.70 -6.47
C LYS A 58 9.84 1.38 -5.72
N ASN A 59 10.25 1.27 -4.46
CA ASN A 59 10.02 0.09 -3.64
C ASN A 59 8.75 0.21 -2.78
N ILE A 60 8.12 1.38 -2.74
CA ILE A 60 6.87 1.61 -2.01
C ILE A 60 5.73 0.94 -2.77
N THR A 61 4.98 0.08 -2.07
CA THR A 61 3.85 -0.66 -2.65
C THR A 61 2.51 -0.07 -2.24
N MET A 62 2.43 0.54 -1.05
CA MET A 62 1.20 1.16 -0.53
C MET A 62 1.47 2.39 0.32
N ILE A 63 0.61 3.41 0.18
CA ILE A 63 0.64 4.63 0.98
C ILE A 63 -0.74 4.90 1.54
N GLY A 64 -0.83 5.04 2.86
CA GLY A 64 -1.99 5.59 3.53
C GLY A 64 -3.17 4.64 3.66
N ARG A 65 -2.92 3.34 3.85
CA ARG A 65 -3.93 2.44 4.40
C ARG A 65 -4.32 2.88 5.81
N GLU A 66 -5.59 2.70 6.15
CA GLU A 66 -6.13 3.18 7.42
C GLU A 66 -5.44 2.48 8.61
N PRO A 67 -4.82 3.23 9.55
CA PRO A 67 -4.23 2.65 10.74
C PRO A 67 -5.32 2.14 11.68
N THR A 68 -5.10 0.96 12.26
CA THR A 68 -6.03 0.40 13.25
C THR A 68 -6.06 1.27 14.52
N SER A 69 -7.14 1.15 15.30
CA SER A 69 -7.27 1.83 16.61
C SER A 69 -6.09 1.53 17.55
N SER A 70 -5.54 0.32 17.48
CA SER A 70 -4.35 -0.08 18.23
C SER A 70 -3.10 0.71 17.84
N ILE A 71 -2.86 0.91 16.53
CA ILE A 71 -1.73 1.70 16.03
C ILE A 71 -1.89 3.16 16.45
N LYS A 72 -3.08 3.76 16.25
CA LYS A 72 -3.36 5.15 16.66
C LYS A 72 -3.14 5.35 18.16
N THR A 73 -3.66 4.44 18.99
CA THR A 73 -3.51 4.52 20.45
C THR A 73 -2.04 4.41 20.89
N LYS A 74 -1.26 3.51 20.27
CA LYS A 74 0.17 3.36 20.58
C LYS A 74 0.97 4.58 20.15
N ALA A 75 0.73 5.11 18.95
CA ALA A 75 1.36 6.34 18.48
C ALA A 75 1.04 7.50 19.43
N GLN A 76 -0.24 7.72 19.77
CA GLN A 76 -0.65 8.78 20.67
C GLN A 76 0.03 8.71 22.04
N ARG A 77 0.19 7.50 22.60
CA ARG A 77 0.88 7.30 23.88
C ARG A 77 2.38 7.56 23.80
N ALA A 78 3.02 7.17 22.70
CA ALA A 78 4.47 7.26 22.55
C ALA A 78 4.95 8.64 22.07
N THR A 79 4.19 9.30 21.21
CA THR A 79 4.63 10.50 20.47
C THR A 79 3.75 11.72 20.71
N GLY A 80 2.55 11.54 21.30
CA GLY A 80 1.54 12.58 21.43
C GLY A 80 0.77 12.89 20.14
N ALA A 81 1.10 12.21 19.02
CA ALA A 81 0.44 12.40 17.73
C ALA A 81 -0.69 11.38 17.50
N SER A 82 -1.83 11.85 17.00
CA SER A 82 -3.00 11.05 16.67
C SER A 82 -2.97 10.47 15.26
N ASP A 83 -2.31 11.17 14.35
CA ASP A 83 -2.31 10.85 12.92
C ASP A 83 -1.08 10.04 12.55
N VAL A 84 -1.34 8.93 11.87
CA VAL A 84 -0.32 7.97 11.46
C VAL A 84 -0.48 7.67 9.97
N LEU A 85 0.55 7.99 9.19
CA LEU A 85 0.69 7.52 7.82
C LEU A 85 1.38 6.16 7.82
N ILE A 86 0.76 5.18 7.17
CA ILE A 86 1.34 3.86 6.94
C ILE A 86 1.91 3.80 5.53
N ILE A 87 3.15 3.32 5.39
CA ILE A 87 3.81 3.07 4.11
C ILE A 87 4.25 1.61 4.08
N ASP A 88 3.72 0.82 3.15
CA ASP A 88 4.20 -0.54 2.92
C ASP A 88 5.20 -0.54 1.75
N TYR A 89 6.28 -1.30 1.87
CA TYR A 89 7.37 -1.32 0.91
C TYR A 89 8.07 -2.69 0.88
N VAL A 90 8.86 -2.91 -0.16
CA VAL A 90 9.74 -4.09 -0.27
C VAL A 90 11.19 -3.69 -0.07
N LYS A 91 11.94 -4.51 0.64
CA LYS A 91 13.39 -4.38 0.77
C LYS A 91 14.07 -5.72 0.61
N GLU A 92 15.34 -5.71 0.25
CA GLU A 92 16.13 -6.93 0.19
C GLU A 92 16.26 -7.54 1.60
N SER A 93 16.17 -8.86 1.66
CA SER A 93 16.31 -9.63 2.89
C SER A 93 17.77 -9.68 3.32
N HIS A 94 18.04 -9.36 4.59
CA HIS A 94 19.36 -9.57 5.19
C HIS A 94 19.62 -11.05 5.54
N LEU A 95 18.58 -11.91 5.50
CA LEU A 95 18.69 -13.31 5.90
C LEU A 95 18.93 -14.25 4.70
N VAL A 96 18.44 -13.88 3.51
CA VAL A 96 18.55 -14.69 2.30
C VAL A 96 18.81 -13.76 1.12
N GLU A 97 20.02 -13.78 0.58
CA GLU A 97 20.42 -12.96 -0.57
C GLU A 97 19.51 -13.20 -1.78
N GLY A 98 19.21 -12.12 -2.52
CA GLY A 98 18.35 -12.17 -3.70
C GLY A 98 16.85 -12.34 -3.41
N THR A 99 16.42 -12.32 -2.14
CA THR A 99 15.00 -12.34 -1.77
C THR A 99 14.55 -10.99 -1.25
N ASN A 100 13.30 -10.62 -1.56
CA ASN A 100 12.67 -9.41 -1.04
C ASN A 100 11.71 -9.75 0.10
N VAL A 101 11.68 -8.91 1.12
CA VAL A 101 10.74 -8.99 2.24
C VAL A 101 9.83 -7.76 2.26
N SER A 102 8.55 -8.00 2.51
CA SER A 102 7.58 -6.93 2.76
C SER A 102 7.84 -6.32 4.13
N SER A 103 7.88 -4.99 4.17
CA SER A 103 8.07 -4.19 5.38
C SER A 103 7.05 -3.06 5.43
N THR A 104 6.87 -2.49 6.62
CA THR A 104 5.94 -1.37 6.85
C THR A 104 6.67 -0.29 7.63
N ALA A 105 6.60 0.95 7.17
CA ALA A 105 6.95 2.13 7.92
C ALA A 105 5.70 2.80 8.49
N LEU A 106 5.81 3.35 9.70
CA LEU A 106 4.79 4.14 10.38
C LEU A 106 5.35 5.53 10.61
N LEU A 107 4.62 6.57 10.19
CA LEU A 107 4.99 7.97 10.34
C LEU A 107 3.91 8.67 11.14
N ALA A 108 4.24 9.19 12.31
CA ALA A 108 3.32 9.87 13.22
C ALA A 108 3.67 11.35 13.35
N GLY A 109 2.65 12.21 13.20
CA GLY A 109 2.79 13.67 13.22
C GLY A 109 1.43 14.34 13.37
N ASN A 110 1.38 15.66 13.29
CA ASN A 110 0.09 16.35 13.23
C ASN A 110 -0.61 16.07 11.90
N GLU A 111 -1.95 16.11 11.92
CA GLU A 111 -2.82 15.85 10.77
C GLU A 111 -2.37 16.58 9.49
N SER A 112 -2.05 17.88 9.60
CA SER A 112 -1.62 18.66 8.44
C SER A 112 -0.35 18.11 7.79
N ILE A 113 0.67 17.71 8.57
CA ILE A 113 1.91 17.15 8.02
C ILE A 113 1.63 15.80 7.36
N ILE A 114 0.87 14.92 8.03
CA ILE A 114 0.53 13.59 7.52
C ILE A 114 -0.25 13.70 6.21
N ASN A 115 -1.25 14.57 6.15
CA ASN A 115 -2.04 14.80 4.94
C ASN A 115 -1.19 15.39 3.81
N THR A 116 -0.32 16.36 4.10
CA THR A 116 0.61 16.91 3.12
C THR A 116 1.56 15.84 2.57
N LEU A 117 2.17 15.03 3.44
CA LEU A 117 3.05 13.92 3.02
C LEU A 117 2.32 12.91 2.14
N LYS A 118 1.10 12.53 2.52
CA LYS A 118 0.26 11.63 1.72
C LYS A 118 0.02 12.21 0.32
N ASN A 119 -0.33 13.50 0.22
CA ASN A 119 -0.58 14.18 -1.04
C ASN A 119 0.66 14.29 -1.94
N TYR A 120 1.87 14.39 -1.37
CA TYR A 120 3.11 14.34 -2.15
C TYR A 120 3.48 12.92 -2.57
N LEU A 121 3.42 11.96 -1.65
CA LEU A 121 3.90 10.60 -1.90
C LEU A 121 3.01 9.82 -2.85
N GLN A 122 1.69 9.99 -2.76
CA GLN A 122 0.74 9.27 -3.62
C GLN A 122 1.02 9.45 -5.12
N PRO A 123 1.17 10.68 -5.67
CA PRO A 123 1.52 10.85 -7.08
C PRO A 123 2.94 10.41 -7.40
N MET A 124 3.90 10.61 -6.48
CA MET A 124 5.32 10.30 -6.71
C MET A 124 5.63 8.79 -6.77
N CYS A 125 4.94 7.99 -5.96
CA CYS A 125 5.10 6.54 -5.97
C CYS A 125 4.25 5.84 -7.03
N GLY A 126 3.54 6.62 -7.85
CA GLY A 126 2.41 6.13 -8.63
C GLY A 126 1.26 5.85 -7.68
N SER A 127 0.12 6.51 -7.89
CA SER A 127 -1.07 6.43 -7.04
C SER A 127 -1.34 5.01 -6.54
N SER A 128 -0.88 4.69 -5.33
CA SER A 128 -1.30 3.49 -4.61
C SER A 128 -2.60 3.79 -3.86
N GLN A 129 -3.55 4.37 -4.58
CA GLN A 129 -4.79 3.63 -4.75
C GLN A 129 -4.57 2.74 -5.96
N LYS A 130 -4.06 1.52 -5.76
CA LYS A 130 -4.53 0.43 -6.63
C LYS A 130 -5.99 0.10 -6.27
N SER A 131 -6.88 1.08 -6.39
CA SER A 131 -8.02 0.88 -7.27
C SER A 131 -7.39 0.81 -8.65
N GLN A 132 -6.81 -0.35 -8.99
CA GLN A 132 -6.39 -0.60 -10.35
C GLN A 132 -7.69 -0.43 -11.13
N SER A 133 -7.80 0.65 -11.92
CA SER A 133 -9.03 0.97 -12.63
C SER A 133 -9.47 -0.31 -13.31
N LEU A 134 -10.65 -0.82 -12.95
CA LEU A 134 -11.07 -2.13 -13.40
C LEU A 134 -10.97 -2.15 -14.92
N SER A 135 -10.20 -3.09 -15.45
CA SER A 135 -10.16 -3.32 -16.88
C SER A 135 -11.57 -3.71 -17.34
N ASP A 136 -11.83 -3.62 -18.65
CA ASP A 136 -13.15 -4.03 -19.15
C ASP A 136 -13.41 -5.53 -18.91
N ILE A 137 -12.36 -6.33 -18.78
CA ILE A 137 -12.41 -7.73 -18.36
C ILE A 137 -12.80 -7.83 -16.88
N ASP A 138 -12.17 -7.06 -15.99
CA ASP A 138 -12.49 -7.04 -14.57
C ASP A 138 -13.95 -6.59 -14.32
N LYS A 139 -14.43 -5.57 -15.06
CA LYS A 139 -15.82 -5.09 -14.98
C LYS A 139 -16.81 -6.16 -15.43
N LYS A 140 -16.54 -6.81 -16.57
CA LYS A 140 -17.37 -7.92 -17.08
C LYS A 140 -17.41 -9.07 -16.09
N LEU A 141 -16.26 -9.43 -15.53
CA LEU A 141 -16.16 -10.46 -14.49
C LEU A 141 -16.98 -10.09 -13.26
N LEU A 142 -16.81 -8.86 -12.74
CA LEU A 142 -17.56 -8.35 -11.59
C LEU A 142 -19.08 -8.40 -11.82
N TYR A 143 -19.54 -8.01 -13.01
CA TYR A 143 -20.95 -8.07 -13.39
C TYR A 143 -21.47 -9.51 -13.48
N LEU A 144 -20.70 -10.44 -14.05
CA LEU A 144 -21.10 -11.85 -14.14
C LEU A 144 -21.15 -12.54 -12.77
N LEU A 145 -20.24 -12.19 -11.86
CA LEU A 145 -20.31 -12.65 -10.47
C LEU A 145 -21.56 -12.11 -9.77
N TYR A 146 -21.93 -10.84 -10.04
CA TYR A 146 -23.17 -10.23 -9.52
C TYR A 146 -24.43 -10.96 -10.00
N THR A 147 -24.46 -11.39 -11.26
CA THR A 147 -25.59 -12.15 -11.83
C THR A 147 -25.62 -13.62 -11.40
N GLY A 148 -24.66 -14.07 -10.59
CA GLY A 148 -24.59 -15.43 -10.05
C GLY A 148 -23.84 -16.43 -10.93
N VAL A 149 -23.13 -15.97 -11.96
CA VAL A 149 -22.28 -16.84 -12.79
C VAL A 149 -20.93 -17.02 -12.11
N THR A 150 -20.71 -18.17 -11.47
CA THR A 150 -19.48 -18.46 -10.71
C THR A 150 -18.63 -19.58 -11.32
N ASP A 151 -19.14 -20.27 -12.33
CA ASP A 151 -18.42 -21.34 -13.02
C ASP A 151 -17.26 -20.78 -13.86
N PHE A 152 -16.05 -21.21 -13.57
CA PHE A 152 -14.82 -20.66 -14.16
C PHE A 152 -14.75 -20.85 -15.69
N GLN A 153 -15.24 -21.98 -16.21
CA GLN A 153 -15.23 -22.24 -17.66
C GLN A 153 -16.27 -21.37 -18.38
N LYS A 154 -17.47 -21.22 -17.80
CA LYS A 154 -18.50 -20.32 -18.33
C LYS A 154 -18.06 -18.86 -18.30
N LEU A 155 -17.37 -18.43 -17.24
CA LEU A 155 -16.83 -17.08 -17.13
C LEU A 155 -15.81 -16.79 -18.25
N GLY A 156 -14.85 -17.70 -18.47
CA GLY A 156 -13.88 -17.56 -19.56
C GLY A 156 -14.54 -17.46 -20.94
N PHE A 157 -15.55 -18.31 -21.18
CA PHE A 157 -16.32 -18.30 -22.42
C PHE A 157 -17.10 -17.00 -22.64
N LEU A 158 -17.84 -16.52 -21.63
CA LEU A 158 -18.68 -15.33 -21.73
C LEU A 158 -17.87 -14.03 -21.85
N ILE A 159 -16.71 -13.99 -21.22
CA ILE A 159 -15.80 -12.84 -21.28
C ILE A 159 -14.95 -12.88 -22.56
N GLY A 160 -14.69 -14.08 -23.10
CA GLY A 160 -13.92 -14.30 -24.32
C GLY A 160 -12.40 -14.27 -24.08
N VAL A 161 -11.94 -14.83 -22.95
CA VAL A 161 -10.54 -14.80 -22.53
C VAL A 161 -10.03 -16.19 -22.14
N ASP A 162 -8.71 -16.38 -22.20
CA ASP A 162 -8.06 -17.59 -21.69
C ASP A 162 -8.08 -17.68 -20.16
N ALA A 163 -7.73 -18.86 -19.64
CA ALA A 163 -7.75 -19.17 -18.22
C ALA A 163 -6.75 -18.33 -17.41
N ASP A 164 -5.61 -17.94 -17.99
CA ASP A 164 -4.58 -17.17 -17.30
C ASP A 164 -5.04 -15.72 -17.12
N THR A 165 -5.60 -15.13 -18.16
CA THR A 165 -6.20 -13.78 -18.15
C THR A 165 -7.37 -13.70 -17.17
N LEU A 166 -8.21 -14.74 -17.14
CA LEU A 166 -9.32 -14.84 -16.19
C LEU A 166 -8.81 -14.96 -14.74
N THR A 167 -7.79 -15.80 -14.50
CA THR A 167 -7.16 -15.98 -13.18
C THR A 167 -6.57 -14.66 -12.68
N ASN A 168 -5.88 -13.92 -13.55
CA ASN A 168 -5.32 -12.62 -13.23
C ASN A 168 -6.40 -11.59 -12.89
N SER A 169 -7.53 -11.60 -13.60
CA SER A 169 -8.67 -10.72 -13.30
C SER A 169 -9.30 -11.06 -11.93
N PHE A 170 -9.49 -12.35 -11.63
CA PHE A 170 -9.95 -12.78 -10.30
C PHE A 170 -9.00 -12.36 -9.18
N LYS A 171 -7.69 -12.52 -9.40
CA LYS A 171 -6.68 -12.07 -8.44
C LYS A 171 -6.77 -10.56 -8.23
N ASN A 172 -6.92 -9.77 -9.30
CA ASN A 172 -7.07 -8.33 -9.22
C ASN A 172 -8.34 -7.92 -8.43
N LEU A 173 -9.49 -8.55 -8.70
CA LEU A 173 -10.73 -8.31 -7.95
C LEU A 173 -10.58 -8.67 -6.46
N LYS A 174 -9.89 -9.77 -6.15
CA LYS A 174 -9.63 -10.21 -4.78
C LYS A 174 -8.66 -9.30 -4.04
N ASP A 175 -7.57 -8.88 -4.68
CA ASP A 175 -6.58 -7.96 -4.14
C ASP A 175 -7.22 -6.60 -3.81
N GLN A 176 -8.26 -6.22 -4.57
CA GLN A 176 -9.10 -5.04 -4.32
C GLN A 176 -10.28 -5.29 -3.36
N GLN A 177 -10.37 -6.49 -2.77
CA GLN A 177 -11.45 -6.90 -1.86
C GLN A 177 -12.86 -6.80 -2.47
N LEU A 178 -12.99 -6.90 -3.80
CA LEU A 178 -14.29 -6.85 -4.49
C LEU A 178 -14.98 -8.22 -4.49
N CYS A 179 -14.20 -9.31 -4.47
CA CYS A 179 -14.69 -10.66 -4.29
C CYS A 179 -13.92 -11.41 -3.19
N ASP A 180 -14.56 -12.39 -2.57
CA ASP A 180 -13.96 -13.26 -1.56
C ASP A 180 -13.24 -14.47 -2.18
N ASN A 181 -12.72 -15.37 -1.33
CA ASN A 181 -12.02 -16.58 -1.75
C ASN A 181 -12.91 -17.59 -2.48
N GLY A 182 -14.24 -17.48 -2.36
CA GLY A 182 -15.22 -18.32 -3.04
C GLY A 182 -15.76 -17.70 -4.33
N GLY A 183 -15.26 -16.52 -4.72
CA GLY A 183 -15.75 -15.79 -5.89
C GLY A 183 -17.08 -15.06 -5.66
N ALA A 184 -17.56 -14.95 -4.41
CA ALA A 184 -18.72 -14.14 -4.09
C ALA A 184 -18.33 -12.67 -3.92
N LEU A 185 -19.23 -11.77 -4.32
CA LEU A 185 -19.00 -10.32 -4.16
C LEU A 185 -19.06 -9.91 -2.69
N THR A 186 -18.12 -9.07 -2.29
CA THR A 186 -18.16 -8.43 -0.98
C THR A 186 -19.08 -7.20 -1.01
N ASN A 187 -19.37 -6.62 0.16
CA ASN A 187 -20.06 -5.33 0.24
C ASN A 187 -19.29 -4.21 -0.50
N THR A 188 -17.97 -4.30 -0.57
CA THR A 188 -17.13 -3.38 -1.34
C THR A 188 -17.31 -3.60 -2.85
N GLY A 189 -17.36 -4.87 -3.29
CA GLY A 189 -17.66 -5.25 -4.67
C GLY A 189 -19.01 -4.75 -5.15
N LEU A 190 -20.06 -4.90 -4.32
CA LEU A 190 -21.41 -4.45 -4.64
C LEU A 190 -21.50 -2.93 -4.77
N LYS A 191 -20.91 -2.17 -3.83
CA LYS A 191 -20.83 -0.71 -3.95
C LYS A 191 -20.07 -0.29 -5.20
N LYS A 192 -18.97 -0.98 -5.51
CA LYS A 192 -18.16 -0.66 -6.68
C LYS A 192 -18.89 -0.91 -7.99
N LEU A 193 -19.71 -1.95 -8.05
CA LEU A 193 -20.57 -2.22 -9.21
C LEU A 193 -21.60 -1.09 -9.42
N GLN A 194 -22.22 -0.59 -8.35
CA GLN A 194 -23.19 0.52 -8.41
C GLN A 194 -22.57 1.84 -8.89
N GLU A 195 -21.26 2.04 -8.71
CA GLU A 195 -20.54 3.21 -9.23
C GLU A 195 -20.20 3.11 -10.72
N ILE A 196 -20.20 1.90 -11.28
CA ILE A 196 -19.77 1.62 -12.67
C ILE A 196 -20.98 1.45 -13.60
N MET A 197 -22.13 1.10 -13.05
CA MET A 197 -23.43 1.05 -13.73
C MET A 197 -24.04 2.45 -13.85
#